data_AF-A0A8T4Y8K5-F1
#
_entry.id   AF-A0A8T4Y8K5-F1
#
_cell.length_a   1.000
_cell.length_b   1.000
_cell.length_c   1.000
_cell.angle_alpha   90.00
_cell.angle_beta   90.00
_cell.angle_gamma   90.00
#
_symmetry.space_group_name_H-M   'P 1'
#
loop_
_entity.id
_entity.type
_entity.pdbx_description
1 polymer ?
#
loop_
_entity_poly.entity_id
_entity_poly.type
_entity_poly.pdbx_seq_one_letter_code
_entity_poly.pdbx_strand_id
1 'polypeptide(L)' 'MTSKNQLKIDFIVVGGLHMDDFEWATQHFEEIGYTLAAFMLDIDGYHWKALYIKTDQLTEAIQKGIGSILQNLIG' A
#
# COMPACT_ATOMS: atom_id res chain seq x y z
N MET A 1 24.12 20.45 -0.40
CA MET A 1 22.79 20.23 -1.02
C MET A 1 22.66 18.74 -1.28
N THR A 2 22.03 18.00 -0.36
CA THR A 2 21.77 16.57 -0.56
C THR A 2 20.43 16.43 -1.26
N SER A 3 20.47 16.19 -2.58
CA SER A 3 19.29 15.78 -3.33
C SER A 3 18.76 14.49 -2.70
N LYS A 4 17.69 14.59 -1.90
CA LYS A 4 16.89 13.44 -1.49
C LYS A 4 16.41 12.80 -2.77
N ASN A 5 17.04 11.70 -3.16
CA ASN A 5 16.60 10.86 -4.26
C ASN A 5 15.27 10.23 -3.82
N GLN A 6 14.18 10.98 -3.99
CA GLN A 6 12.83 10.49 -3.72
C GLN A 6 12.60 9.36 -4.69
N LEU A 7 12.58 8.14 -4.16
CA LEU A 7 12.15 6.99 -4.91
C LEU A 7 10.76 7.27 -5.49
N LYS A 8 10.63 7.09 -6.79
CA LYS A 8 9.33 7.02 -7.42
C LYS A 8 8.80 5.60 -7.20
N ILE A 9 8.26 5.36 -6.01
CA ILE A 9 7.59 4.09 -5.67
C ILE A 9 6.24 4.08 -6.37
N ASP A 10 5.95 3.01 -7.11
CA ASP A 10 4.66 2.76 -7.74
C ASP A 10 3.75 2.06 -6.72
N PHE A 11 2.67 2.73 -6.34
CA PHE A 11 1.75 2.26 -5.32
C PHE A 11 0.29 2.56 -5.67
N ILE A 12 -0.60 1.70 -5.18
CA ILE A 12 -2.05 1.80 -5.35
C ILE A 12 -2.69 1.82 -3.97
N VAL A 13 -3.58 2.78 -3.73
CA VAL A 13 -4.42 2.82 -2.53
C VAL A 13 -5.85 2.53 -2.93
N VAL A 14 -6.47 1.56 -2.28
CA VAL A 14 -7.89 1.21 -2.47
C VAL A 14 -8.59 1.31 -1.12
N GLY A 15 -9.72 2.01 -1.05
CA GLY A 15 -10.50 2.21 0.17
C GLY A 15 -11.97 1.84 -0.03
N GLY A 16 -12.71 1.73 1.08
CA GLY A 16 -14.13 1.37 1.04
C GLY A 16 -14.38 -0.10 0.71
N LEU A 17 -13.41 -0.97 0.98
CA LEU A 17 -13.50 -2.39 0.67
C LEU A 17 -14.23 -3.14 1.78
N HIS A 18 -15.27 -3.92 1.45
CA HIS A 18 -15.73 -4.94 2.38
C HIS A 18 -14.69 -6.07 2.49
N MET A 19 -14.87 -6.98 3.44
CA MET A 19 -13.96 -8.11 3.63
C MET A 19 -13.76 -8.92 2.34
N ASP A 20 -14.85 -9.30 1.66
CA ASP A 20 -14.79 -10.09 0.44
C ASP A 20 -14.10 -9.31 -0.70
N ASP A 21 -14.37 -8.01 -0.81
CA ASP A 21 -13.72 -7.13 -1.80
C ASP A 21 -12.22 -6.97 -1.50
N PHE A 22 -11.84 -6.92 -0.22
CA PHE A 22 -10.45 -6.82 0.21
C PHE A 22 -9.67 -8.10 -0.09
N GLU A 23 -10.26 -9.27 0.15
CA GLU A 23 -9.67 -10.55 -0.20
C GLU A 23 -9.50 -10.68 -1.72
N TRP A 24 -10.53 -10.34 -2.49
CA TRP A 24 -10.48 -10.34 -3.94
C TRP A 24 -9.41 -9.37 -4.47
N ALA A 25 -9.39 -8.13 -3.96
CA ALA A 25 -8.42 -7.12 -4.36
C ALA A 25 -6.98 -7.59 -4.09
N THR A 26 -6.74 -8.22 -2.94
CA THR A 26 -5.40 -8.71 -2.59
C THR A 26 -4.90 -9.76 -3.57
N GLN A 27 -5.75 -10.71 -3.97
CA GLN A 27 -5.41 -11.71 -4.98
C GLN A 27 -5.21 -11.07 -6.36
N HIS A 28 -6.12 -10.19 -6.77
CA HIS A 28 -6.06 -9.52 -8.07
C HIS A 28 -4.79 -8.68 -8.23
N PHE A 29 -4.40 -7.93 -7.19
CA PHE A 29 -3.21 -7.09 -7.22
C PHE A 29 -1.91 -7.91 -7.23
N GLU A 30 -1.86 -9.05 -6.53
CA GLU A 30 -0.74 -9.99 -6.64
C GLU A 30 -0.55 -10.51 -8.07
N GLU A 31 -1.64 -10.87 -8.76
CA GLU A 31 -1.59 -11.36 -10.15
C GLU A 31 -1.02 -10.32 -11.13
N ILE A 32 -1.23 -9.02 -10.86
CA ILE A 32 -0.71 -7.94 -11.70
C ILE A 32 0.60 -7.33 -11.18
N GLY A 33 1.27 -8.00 -10.24
CA GLY A 33 2.63 -7.66 -9.79
C GLY A 33 2.70 -6.59 -8.71
N TYR A 34 1.66 -6.47 -7.88
CA TYR A 34 1.65 -5.64 -6.69
C TYR A 34 1.47 -6.49 -5.44
N THR A 35 2.14 -6.13 -4.36
CA THR A 35 2.04 -6.81 -3.07
C THR A 35 1.38 -5.90 -2.05
N LEU A 36 0.50 -6.46 -1.22
CA LEU A 36 -0.10 -5.75 -0.10
C LEU A 36 1.00 -5.31 0.88
N ALA A 37 1.16 -4.00 1.03
CA ALA A 37 2.19 -3.40 1.87
C ALA A 37 1.64 -2.95 3.24
N ALA A 38 0.39 -2.51 3.28
CA ALA A 38 -0.30 -2.12 4.51
C ALA A 38 -1.83 -2.15 4.32
N PHE A 39 -2.56 -2.29 5.41
CA PHE A 39 -4.02 -2.15 5.43
C PHE A 39 -4.50 -1.57 6.75
N MET A 40 -5.70 -1.00 6.75
CA MET A 40 -6.37 -0.44 7.91
C MET A 40 -7.87 -0.70 7.81
N LEU A 41 -8.49 -1.02 8.94
CA LEU A 41 -9.95 -1.03 9.08
C LEU A 41 -10.40 0.39 9.45
N ASP A 42 -11.38 0.91 8.73
CA ASP A 42 -11.95 2.24 8.96
C ASP A 42 -12.71 2.29 10.30
N ILE A 43 -13.01 3.51 10.76
CA ILE A 43 -13.65 3.76 12.07
C ILE A 43 -15.05 3.15 12.18
N ASP A 44 -15.71 2.91 11.04
CA ASP A 44 -16.98 2.21 11.01
C ASP A 44 -16.87 0.73 11.36
N GLY A 45 -15.66 0.16 11.34
CA GLY A 45 -15.40 -1.24 11.65
C GLY A 45 -15.81 -2.22 10.55
N TYR A 46 -16.19 -1.74 9.37
CA TYR A 46 -16.72 -2.54 8.27
C TYR A 46 -15.92 -2.41 6.98
N HIS A 47 -15.32 -1.24 6.72
CA HIS A 47 -14.59 -1.00 5.47
C HIS A 47 -13.07 -1.00 5.68
N TRP A 48 -12.36 -1.60 4.73
CA TRP A 48 -10.91 -1.64 4.69
C TRP A 48 -10.35 -0.62 3.70
N LYS A 49 -9.16 -0.14 4.03
CA LYS A 49 -8.27 0.61 3.14
C LYS A 49 -6.95 -0.15 3.02
N ALA A 50 -6.53 -0.42 1.80
CA ALA A 50 -5.35 -1.22 1.47
C ALA A 50 -4.36 -0.39 0.64
N LEU A 51 -3.08 -0.58 0.90
CA LEU A 51 -1.97 -0.06 0.11
C LEU A 51 -1.23 -1.23 -0.53
N TYR A 52 -1.08 -1.16 -1.85
CA TYR A 52 -0.32 -2.11 -2.65
C TYR A 52 0.90 -1.43 -3.26
N ILE A 53 2.03 -2.12 -3.33
CA ILE A 53 3.29 -1.61 -3.92
C ILE A 53 3.78 -2.61 -4.96
N LYS A 54 4.38 -2.12 -6.04
CA LYS A 54 5.04 -2.96 -7.04
C LYS A 54 5.97 -3.98 -6.36
N THR A 55 5.79 -5.27 -6.64
CA THR A 55 6.49 -6.34 -5.92
C THR A 55 8.01 -6.21 -6.00
N ASP A 56 8.55 -5.79 -7.16
CA ASP A 56 9.98 -5.57 -7.37
C ASP A 56 10.55 -4.37 -6.59
N GLN A 57 9.69 -3.44 -6.15
CA GLN A 57 10.07 -2.26 -5.38
C GLN A 57 9.85 -2.42 -3.87
N LEU A 58 9.16 -3.49 -3.44
CA LEU A 58 8.78 -3.69 -2.03
C LEU A 58 10.00 -3.70 -1.10
N THR A 59 11.04 -4.45 -1.46
CA THR A 59 12.28 -4.53 -0.66
C THR A 59 12.95 -3.17 -0.50
N GLU A 60 12.99 -2.39 -1.58
CA GLU A 60 13.59 -1.06 -1.56
C GLU A 60 12.74 -0.07 -0.76
N ALA A 61 11.41 -0.18 -0.87
CA ALA A 61 10.44 0.59 -0.10
C ALA A 61 10.60 0.35 1.41
N ILE A 62 10.76 -0.91 1.82
CA ILE A 62 10.99 -1.29 3.22
C ILE A 62 12.31 -0.73 3.72
N GLN A 63 13.41 -0.95 2.98
CA GLN A 63 14.76 -0.51 3.38
C GLN A 63 14.87 1.01 3.55
N LYS A 64 14.14 1.79 2.76
CA LYS A 64 14.13 3.26 2.83
C LYS A 64 13.07 3.82 3.78
N GLY A 65 12.34 2.98 4.50
CA GLY A 65 11.40 3.40 5.53
C GLY A 65 10.03 3.77 4.95
N ILE A 66 9.31 2.74 4.48
CA ILE A 66 7.90 2.81 4.05
C ILE A 66 7.00 3.54 5.06
N GLY A 67 7.33 3.51 6.36
CA GLY A 67 6.60 4.22 7.41
C GLY A 67 6.44 5.72 7.18
N SER A 68 7.40 6.39 6.53
CA SER A 68 7.28 7.82 6.18
C SER A 68 6.28 8.09 5.05
N ILE A 69 6.06 7.10 4.17
CA ILE A 69 5.08 7.14 3.08
C ILE A 69 3.68 6.84 3.64
N LEU A 70 3.58 5.87 4.55
CA LEU A 70 2.34 5.49 5.22
C LEU A 70 1.75 6.64 6.06
N GLN A 71 2.57 7.42 6.76
CA GLN A 71 2.09 8.57 7.56
C GLN A 71 1.40 9.67 6.74
N ASN A 72 1.70 9.78 5.45
CA ASN A 72 1.10 10.82 4.58
C ASN A 72 -0.09 10.30 3.75
N LEU A 73 -0.30 8.98 3.66
CA LEU A 73 -1.36 8.36 2.84
C LEU A 73 -2.53 7.82 3.66
N ILE A 74 -2.29 7.53 4.94
CA ILE A 74 -3.26 6.95 5.88
C ILE A 74 -3.67 7.98 6.96
N GLY A 75 -3.09 9.18 6.94
CA GLY A 75 -3.51 10.33 7.75
C GLY A 75 -4.63 11.14 7.13
#